data_AF-A0A523Q7R1-F1
#
_entry.id   AF-A0A523Q7R1-F1
#
_cell.length_a   1.000
_cell.length_b   1.000
_cell.length_c   1.000
_cell.angle_alpha   90.00
_cell.angle_beta   90.00
_cell.angle_gamma   90.00
#
_symmetry.space_group_name_H-M   'P 1'
#
loop_
_entity.id
_entity.type
_entity.pdbx_description
1 polymer ?
#
loop_
_entity_poly.entity_id
_entity_poly.type
_entity_poly.pdbx_seq_one_letter_code
_entity_poly.pdbx_strand_id
1 'polypeptide(L)'
;MNQSVIQRLFSRPERYGFFQAVRLLHRWFSQQERLHGPAVFEQKLKFRNALSMSFPASEVAAFDVKLHPRDDDSPPNPGPLPRPQDIARLEMTPAFMGLLGAGGALPLFYTELFSRRETYERDFAGRAFLDIFLHRSVVLFYQAWRKHRLAIRFEDDPKHQFLPLVLSLAGLGHPALRDRLRAREGGVSDFALAHFAGLLQQRPVSATTLRRVLASYFGVPVQVEQFVGRWFTLPRENQTQLGLGGAGLGKGAVTGQRIWQRDLRMRLTLGPMSAERFRRFLPGGPGALALEELLTLLCGTTLEFEVKLALQAQAVQGTSLGGTSAGPGDF
;
A
#
# COMPACT_ATOMS: atom_id res chain seq x y z
N MET A 1 -4.35 20.99 26.36
CA MET A 1 -4.18 21.05 24.88
C MET A 1 -3.15 20.02 24.47
N ASN A 2 -3.52 19.01 23.68
CA ASN A 2 -2.58 17.98 23.22
C ASN A 2 -1.63 18.57 22.19
N GLN A 3 -0.37 18.82 22.58
CA GLN A 3 0.67 19.23 21.65
C GLN A 3 0.87 18.18 20.56
N SER A 4 1.02 18.62 19.31
CA SER A 4 1.32 17.72 18.19
C SER A 4 2.65 16.99 18.45
N VAL A 5 2.82 15.79 17.87
CA VAL A 5 4.05 15.01 18.06
C VAL A 5 5.30 15.80 17.63
N ILE A 6 5.16 16.63 16.59
CA ILE A 6 6.22 17.48 16.05
C ILE A 6 6.53 18.66 16.99
N GLN A 7 5.51 19.27 17.61
CA GLN A 7 5.72 20.27 18.68
C GLN A 7 6.52 19.68 19.84
N ARG A 8 6.22 18.44 20.22
CA ARG A 8 6.96 17.74 21.27
C ARG A 8 8.39 17.41 20.84
N LEU A 9 8.62 17.10 19.58
CA LEU A 9 9.96 16.88 19.05
C LEU A 9 10.80 18.18 19.10
N PHE A 10 10.22 19.34 18.78
CA PHE A 10 10.94 20.61 18.83
C PHE A 10 11.19 21.12 20.25
N SER A 11 10.27 20.86 21.18
CA SER A 11 10.41 21.31 22.57
C SER A 11 11.22 20.36 23.44
N ARG A 12 11.18 19.05 23.15
CA ARG A 12 11.85 17.99 23.91
C ARG A 12 12.45 16.93 22.97
N PRO A 13 13.49 17.28 22.19
CA PRO A 13 14.14 16.35 21.27
C PRO A 13 14.72 15.12 21.98
N GLU A 14 15.14 15.26 23.23
CA GLU A 14 15.78 14.21 24.04
C GLU A 14 14.87 13.00 24.34
N ARG A 15 13.55 13.14 24.13
CA ARG A 15 12.58 12.06 24.35
C ARG A 15 12.40 11.14 23.15
N TYR A 16 13.04 11.45 22.02
CA TYR A 16 12.88 10.70 20.78
C TYR A 16 14.17 9.98 20.40
N GLY A 17 14.04 8.72 19.99
CA GLY A 17 15.12 8.02 19.29
C GLY A 17 15.38 8.65 17.93
N PHE A 18 16.62 8.64 17.47
CA PHE A 18 17.07 9.33 16.26
C PHE A 18 16.28 8.89 15.04
N PHE A 19 16.14 7.58 14.81
CA PHE A 19 15.43 7.07 13.64
C PHE A 19 13.97 7.50 13.59
N GLN A 20 13.31 7.54 14.76
CA GLN A 20 11.91 7.94 14.86
C GLN A 20 11.78 9.46 14.65
N ALA A 21 12.69 10.26 15.20
CA ALA A 21 12.73 11.70 14.96
C ALA A 21 12.89 12.02 13.46
N VAL A 22 13.85 11.39 12.79
CA VAL A 22 14.09 11.58 11.35
C VAL A 22 12.90 11.11 10.51
N ARG A 23 12.28 9.97 10.83
CA ARG A 23 11.06 9.49 10.15
C ARG A 23 9.89 10.47 10.28
N LEU A 24 9.68 11.03 11.48
CA LEU A 24 8.62 12.01 11.72
C LEU A 24 8.84 13.30 10.92
N LEU A 25 10.08 13.81 10.91
CA LEU A 25 10.44 14.98 10.12
C LEU A 25 10.28 14.71 8.62
N HIS A 26 10.76 13.57 8.12
CA HIS A 26 10.63 13.18 6.71
C HIS A 26 9.17 13.13 6.27
N ARG A 27 8.29 12.51 7.07
CA ARG A 27 6.84 12.49 6.80
C ARG A 27 6.21 13.87 6.85
N TRP A 28 6.62 14.71 7.79
CA TRP A 28 6.08 16.06 7.92
C TRP A 28 6.40 16.94 6.70
N PHE A 29 7.65 16.94 6.23
CA PHE A 29 8.03 17.67 5.02
C PHE A 29 7.41 17.08 3.75
N SER A 30 7.29 15.76 3.67
CA SER A 30 6.65 15.11 2.52
C SER A 30 5.17 15.50 2.39
N GLN A 31 4.44 15.61 3.50
CA GLN A 31 3.03 16.03 3.49
C GLN A 31 2.84 17.51 3.15
N GLN A 32 3.74 18.39 3.59
CA GLN A 32 3.53 19.83 3.54
C GLN A 32 4.21 20.51 2.34
N GLU A 33 5.40 20.07 1.95
CA GLU A 33 6.20 20.67 0.87
C GLU A 33 6.37 19.72 -0.33
N ARG A 34 5.75 18.52 -0.31
CA ARG A 34 5.90 17.48 -1.35
C ARG A 34 7.37 17.11 -1.62
N LEU A 35 8.24 17.31 -0.64
CA LEU A 35 9.63 16.88 -0.71
C LEU A 35 9.67 15.36 -0.44
N HIS A 36 10.05 14.60 -1.46
CA HIS A 36 10.14 13.14 -1.38
C HIS A 36 11.59 12.65 -1.37
N GLY A 37 11.83 11.53 -0.69
CA GLY A 37 13.10 10.82 -0.77
C GLY A 37 14.29 11.62 -0.21
N PRO A 38 15.42 11.71 -0.95
CA PRO A 38 16.67 12.32 -0.47
C PRO A 38 16.62 13.86 -0.36
N ALA A 39 15.69 14.52 -1.07
CA ALA A 39 15.62 15.99 -1.13
C ALA A 39 15.43 16.65 0.24
N VAL A 40 14.73 15.98 1.17
CA VAL A 40 14.56 16.48 2.56
C VAL A 40 15.91 16.62 3.27
N PHE A 41 16.84 15.67 3.06
CA PHE A 41 18.16 15.68 3.67
C PHE A 41 19.10 16.70 3.00
N GLU A 42 18.92 16.96 1.72
CA GLU A 42 19.75 17.92 0.99
C GLU A 42 19.36 19.38 1.31
N GLN A 43 18.05 19.64 1.42
CA GLN A 43 17.52 21.00 1.49
C GLN A 43 17.19 21.44 2.93
N LYS A 44 16.58 20.57 3.74
CA LYS A 44 15.96 20.98 5.00
C LYS A 44 16.65 20.42 6.23
N LEU A 45 17.07 19.15 6.23
CA LEU A 45 17.61 18.48 7.44
C LEU A 45 19.11 18.24 7.31
N LYS A 46 19.92 18.90 8.15
CA LYS A 46 21.37 18.64 8.22
C LYS A 46 21.79 18.09 9.56
N PHE A 47 22.83 17.27 9.54
CA PHE A 47 23.40 16.66 10.74
C PHE A 47 24.72 17.31 11.09
N ARG A 48 24.97 17.56 12.37
CA ARG A 48 26.17 18.23 12.88
C ARG A 48 26.93 17.35 13.87
N ASN A 49 28.24 17.52 13.94
CA ASN A 49 29.07 16.90 14.95
C ASN A 49 28.79 17.52 16.32
N ALA A 50 28.82 16.72 17.38
CA ALA A 50 28.83 17.23 18.74
C ALA A 50 30.24 17.73 19.08
N LEU A 51 30.36 18.89 19.73
CA LEU A 51 31.61 19.35 20.34
C LEU A 51 31.67 19.09 21.84
N SER A 52 30.57 18.66 22.44
CA SER A 52 30.54 18.37 23.86
C SER A 52 31.31 17.09 24.19
N MET A 53 32.04 17.14 25.29
CA MET A 53 32.66 15.97 25.92
C MET A 53 31.77 15.34 27.01
N SER A 54 30.61 15.93 27.27
CA SER A 54 29.63 15.35 28.19
C SER A 54 28.99 14.11 27.57
N PHE A 55 28.67 13.13 28.40
CA PHE A 55 27.81 12.03 27.97
C PHE A 55 26.43 12.57 27.57
N PRO A 56 25.93 12.24 26.37
CA PRO A 56 24.64 12.70 25.92
C PRO A 56 23.51 11.95 26.66
N ALA A 57 22.45 12.68 27.02
CA ALA A 57 21.29 12.09 27.71
C ALA A 57 20.40 11.24 26.78
N SER A 58 20.54 11.37 25.46
CA SER A 58 19.74 10.67 24.46
C SER A 58 20.47 10.52 23.13
N GLU A 59 19.90 9.80 22.16
CA GLU A 59 20.44 9.66 20.80
C GLU A 59 20.49 10.97 20.00
N VAL A 60 19.71 11.99 20.40
CA VAL A 60 19.71 13.33 19.81
C VAL A 60 20.26 14.31 20.84
N ALA A 61 21.49 14.77 20.65
CA ALA A 61 22.18 15.64 21.60
C ALA A 61 21.68 17.09 21.54
N ALA A 62 21.38 17.58 20.33
CA ALA A 62 20.87 18.93 20.11
C ALA A 62 19.99 18.97 18.87
N PHE A 63 19.04 19.90 18.85
CA PHE A 63 18.15 20.13 17.73
C PHE A 63 17.86 21.63 17.59
N ASP A 64 18.36 22.23 16.52
CA ASP A 64 18.23 23.66 16.24
C ASP A 64 17.36 23.89 14.99
N VAL A 65 16.49 24.90 15.06
CA VAL A 65 15.62 25.32 13.95
C VAL A 65 16.11 26.67 13.43
N LYS A 66 16.56 26.71 12.17
CA LYS A 66 16.90 27.94 11.44
C LYS A 66 15.73 28.32 10.54
N LEU A 67 15.16 29.50 10.80
CA LEU A 67 14.08 30.07 9.99
C LEU A 67 14.67 30.90 8.84
N HIS A 68 13.92 31.05 7.75
CA HIS A 68 14.27 32.00 6.69
C HIS A 68 14.30 33.43 7.27
N PRO A 69 15.26 34.28 6.86
CA PRO A 69 15.19 35.69 7.18
C PRO A 69 13.90 36.25 6.59
N ARG A 70 13.12 36.93 7.44
CA ARG A 70 11.85 37.56 7.06
C ARG A 70 12.18 38.99 6.65
N ASP A 71 11.79 39.40 5.45
CA ASP A 71 12.02 40.76 4.93
C ASP A 71 11.14 41.84 5.62
N ASP A 72 10.36 41.47 6.64
CA ASP A 72 9.35 42.31 7.28
C ASP A 72 9.61 42.39 8.79
N ASP A 73 9.82 43.61 9.31
CA ASP A 73 10.18 43.97 10.71
C ASP A 73 9.05 43.68 11.74
N SER A 74 8.04 42.91 11.34
CA SER A 74 6.94 42.51 12.21
C SER A 74 7.40 41.44 13.22
N PRO A 75 7.11 41.59 14.53
CA PRO A 75 7.49 40.61 15.53
C PRO A 75 6.93 39.23 15.18
N PRO A 76 7.65 38.13 15.49
CA PRO A 76 7.20 36.79 15.18
C PRO A 76 5.86 36.56 15.85
N ASN A 77 4.80 36.40 15.05
CA ASN A 77 3.50 36.00 15.56
C ASN A 77 3.69 34.68 16.33
N PRO A 78 3.44 34.62 17.64
CA PRO A 78 3.76 33.46 18.47
C PRO A 78 2.70 32.37 18.27
N GLY A 79 2.63 31.83 17.06
CA GLY A 79 2.04 30.52 16.83
C GLY A 79 2.97 29.46 17.45
N PRO A 80 2.43 28.39 18.05
CA PRO A 80 3.25 27.37 18.74
C PRO A 80 4.10 26.49 17.80
N LEU A 81 4.09 26.72 16.49
CA LEU A 81 4.93 26.04 15.49
C LEU A 81 5.31 26.98 14.34
N PRO A 82 6.60 27.04 13.93
CA PRO A 82 6.95 27.56 12.62
C PRO A 82 6.37 26.64 11.53
N ARG A 83 5.82 27.22 10.45
CA ARG A 83 5.35 26.43 9.31
C ARG A 83 6.58 25.83 8.61
N PRO A 84 6.48 24.64 7.98
CA PRO A 84 7.58 24.03 7.23
C PRO A 84 8.26 24.99 6.24
N GLN A 85 7.45 25.84 5.59
CA GLN A 85 7.87 26.82 4.60
C GLN A 85 8.72 27.95 5.20
N ASP A 86 8.51 28.27 6.48
CA ASP A 86 9.29 29.30 7.20
C ASP A 86 10.64 28.75 7.66
N ILE A 87 10.82 27.42 7.66
CA ILE A 87 12.04 26.76 8.10
C ILE A 87 13.03 26.67 6.94
N ALA A 88 14.11 27.44 7.06
CA ALA A 88 15.24 27.35 6.14
C ALA A 88 15.99 26.03 6.32
N ARG A 89 16.28 25.65 7.58
CA ARG A 89 17.08 24.47 7.88
C ARG A 89 16.85 23.97 9.30
N LEU A 90 16.76 22.65 9.45
CA LEU A 90 16.82 21.93 10.72
C LEU A 90 18.20 21.34 10.89
N GLU A 91 18.78 21.53 12.07
CA GLU A 91 20.10 21.04 12.39
C GLU A 91 20.01 20.11 13.59
N MET A 92 20.28 18.83 13.35
CA MET A 92 20.20 17.80 14.37
C MET A 92 21.61 17.28 14.67
N THR A 93 21.95 17.16 15.94
CA THR A 93 23.24 16.62 16.38
C THR A 93 23.02 15.19 16.89
N PRO A 94 23.31 14.14 16.10
CA PRO A 94 23.25 12.77 16.57
C PRO A 94 24.34 12.52 17.62
N ALA A 95 23.99 11.81 18.67
CA ALA A 95 24.88 11.57 19.80
C ALA A 95 25.65 10.24 19.71
N PHE A 96 25.17 9.32 18.86
CA PHE A 96 25.71 7.95 18.70
C PHE A 96 26.66 7.82 17.49
N MET A 97 26.74 8.83 16.63
CA MET A 97 27.54 8.81 15.41
C MET A 97 28.13 10.20 15.18
N GLY A 98 29.45 10.32 15.29
CA GLY A 98 30.16 11.60 15.21
C GLY A 98 31.64 11.40 14.92
N LEU A 99 32.28 12.40 14.33
CA LEU A 99 33.73 12.49 14.20
C LEU A 99 34.35 13.20 15.42
N LEU A 100 33.61 14.14 16.03
CA LEU A 100 34.01 14.93 17.19
C LEU A 100 33.11 14.64 18.40
N GLY A 101 33.54 15.10 19.58
CA GLY A 101 32.83 14.93 20.85
C GLY A 101 33.28 13.69 21.64
N ALA A 102 32.61 13.42 22.75
CA ALA A 102 32.98 12.34 23.68
C ALA A 102 33.06 10.94 23.02
N GLY A 103 32.18 10.65 22.07
CA GLY A 103 32.13 9.40 21.31
C GLY A 103 32.61 9.53 19.87
N GLY A 104 33.36 10.60 19.55
CA GLY A 104 33.84 10.85 18.20
C GLY A 104 34.91 9.85 17.75
N ALA A 105 34.96 9.56 16.45
CA ALA A 105 35.99 8.69 15.87
C ALA A 105 37.39 9.33 15.81
N LEU A 106 37.48 10.66 15.82
CA LEU A 106 38.77 11.37 15.80
C LEU A 106 39.33 11.54 17.22
N PRO A 107 40.67 11.66 17.36
CA PRO A 107 41.29 11.97 18.65
C PRO A 107 40.71 13.23 19.31
N LEU A 108 40.56 13.19 20.65
CA LEU A 108 39.94 14.27 21.44
C LEU A 108 40.57 15.64 21.23
N PHE A 109 41.87 15.70 20.93
CA PHE A 109 42.57 16.95 20.60
C PHE A 109 41.87 17.77 19.50
N TYR A 110 41.28 17.13 18.47
CA TYR A 110 40.53 17.85 17.45
C TYR A 110 39.26 18.50 18.01
N THR A 111 38.56 17.80 18.91
CA THR A 111 37.37 18.33 19.59
C THR A 111 37.74 19.56 20.43
N GLU A 112 38.84 19.48 21.19
CA GLU A 112 39.36 20.61 21.98
C GLU A 112 39.74 21.80 21.09
N LEU A 113 40.47 21.54 20.00
CA LEU A 113 40.90 22.56 19.05
C LEU A 113 39.70 23.31 18.45
N PHE A 114 38.71 22.58 17.94
CA PHE A 114 37.54 23.20 17.34
C PHE A 114 36.64 23.86 18.40
N SER A 115 36.49 23.27 19.59
CA SER A 115 35.76 23.90 20.70
C SER A 115 36.40 25.23 21.11
N ARG A 116 37.74 25.29 21.18
CA ARG A 116 38.47 26.53 21.49
C ARG A 116 38.27 27.57 20.38
N ARG A 117 38.42 27.19 19.11
CA ARG A 117 38.23 28.12 17.98
C ARG A 117 36.81 28.67 17.89
N GLU A 118 35.79 27.84 18.07
CA GLU A 118 34.40 28.31 18.06
C GLU A 118 34.11 29.27 19.22
N THR A 119 34.67 29.01 20.41
CA THR A 119 34.41 29.82 21.60
C THR A 119 35.16 31.15 21.60
N TYR A 120 36.45 31.14 21.26
CA TYR A 120 37.32 32.32 21.37
C TYR A 120 37.49 33.08 20.06
N GLU A 121 37.58 32.39 18.94
CA GLU A 121 37.88 32.98 17.63
C GLU A 121 36.63 33.15 16.75
N ARG A 122 35.48 32.57 17.17
CA ARG A 122 34.23 32.50 16.40
C ARG A 122 34.41 31.89 15.02
N ASP A 123 35.42 31.03 14.86
CA ASP A 123 35.69 30.28 13.64
C ASP A 123 34.98 28.92 13.69
N PHE A 124 33.95 28.78 12.85
CA PHE A 124 33.15 27.56 12.71
C PHE A 124 33.56 26.71 11.49
N ALA A 125 34.53 27.14 10.70
CA ALA A 125 34.83 26.54 9.39
C ALA A 125 35.33 25.08 9.54
N GLY A 126 36.17 24.81 10.54
CA GLY A 126 36.73 23.48 10.78
C GLY A 126 35.66 22.42 11.09
N ARG A 127 34.73 22.73 12.01
CA ARG A 127 33.59 21.85 12.30
C ARG A 127 32.66 21.73 11.10
N ALA A 128 32.35 22.85 10.44
CA ALA A 128 31.47 22.84 9.28
C ALA A 128 32.01 21.95 8.14
N PHE A 129 33.33 21.90 7.95
CA PHE A 129 33.97 20.98 7.02
C PHE A 129 33.75 19.51 7.42
N LEU A 130 33.97 19.16 8.69
CA LEU A 130 33.74 17.80 9.19
C LEU A 130 32.25 17.41 9.18
N ASP A 131 31.35 18.37 9.34
CA ASP A 131 29.91 18.16 9.25
C ASP A 131 29.47 17.69 7.86
N ILE A 132 30.18 18.05 6.78
CA ILE A 132 29.88 17.56 5.42
C ILE A 132 30.00 16.03 5.36
N PHE A 133 31.07 15.47 5.94
CA PHE A 133 31.31 14.03 5.96
C PHE A 133 30.38 13.30 6.92
N LEU A 134 30.14 13.88 8.10
CA LEU A 134 29.21 13.31 9.06
C LEU A 134 27.79 13.28 8.48
N HIS A 135 27.34 14.39 7.89
CA HIS A 135 25.99 14.49 7.34
C HIS A 135 25.71 13.38 6.33
N ARG A 136 26.61 13.19 5.35
CA ARG A 136 26.44 12.11 4.36
C ARG A 136 26.44 10.73 5.02
N SER A 137 27.33 10.48 5.98
CA SER A 137 27.41 9.20 6.69
C SER A 137 26.13 8.88 7.46
N VAL A 138 25.57 9.86 8.18
CA VAL A 138 24.34 9.72 8.96
C VAL A 138 23.12 9.53 8.05
N VAL A 139 23.06 10.26 6.92
CA VAL A 139 22.01 10.08 5.91
C VAL A 139 22.04 8.64 5.35
N LEU A 140 23.22 8.15 4.97
CA LEU A 140 23.37 6.78 4.45
C LEU A 140 23.01 5.73 5.51
N PHE A 141 23.39 5.97 6.78
CA PHE A 141 23.02 5.09 7.89
C PHE A 141 21.50 5.02 8.09
N TYR A 142 20.81 6.17 8.08
CA TYR A 142 19.34 6.20 8.13
C TYR A 142 18.72 5.49 6.92
N GLN A 143 19.24 5.72 5.71
CA GLN A 143 18.75 5.08 4.50
C GLN A 143 18.93 3.56 4.54
N ALA A 144 20.06 3.06 5.05
CA ALA A 144 20.31 1.64 5.24
C ALA A 144 19.31 1.02 6.24
N TRP A 145 19.09 1.69 7.38
CA TRP A 145 18.08 1.27 8.35
C TRP A 145 16.66 1.24 7.77
N ARG A 146 16.30 2.22 6.94
CA ARG A 146 14.99 2.29 6.27
C ARG A 146 14.84 1.24 5.17
N LYS A 147 15.93 0.90 4.46
CA LYS A 147 15.92 0.04 3.26
C LYS A 147 15.19 -1.28 3.47
N HIS A 148 15.32 -1.90 4.64
CA HIS A 148 14.79 -3.24 4.92
C HIS A 148 13.47 -3.24 5.72
N ARG A 149 12.91 -2.05 6.03
CA ARG A 149 11.69 -1.93 6.83
C ARG A 149 10.49 -1.64 5.93
N LEU A 150 9.79 -2.69 5.52
CA LEU A 150 8.65 -2.61 4.59
C LEU A 150 7.54 -1.66 5.07
N ALA A 151 7.22 -1.69 6.38
CA ALA A 151 6.20 -0.80 6.95
C ALA A 151 6.53 0.69 6.74
N ILE A 152 7.81 1.06 6.77
CA ILE A 152 8.23 2.45 6.55
C ILE A 152 8.18 2.80 5.06
N ARG A 153 8.58 1.86 4.18
CA ARG A 153 8.44 2.06 2.72
C ARG A 153 6.98 2.23 2.28
N PHE A 154 6.06 1.51 2.93
CA PHE A 154 4.63 1.65 2.67
C PHE A 154 4.12 3.06 3.02
N GLU A 155 4.66 3.70 4.06
CA GLU A 155 4.28 5.07 4.43
C GLU A 155 4.79 6.11 3.44
N ASP A 156 5.98 5.91 2.87
CA ASP A 156 6.62 6.86 1.96
C ASP A 156 5.99 6.83 0.56
N ASP A 157 5.90 5.66 -0.06
CA ASP A 157 5.35 5.47 -1.40
C ASP A 157 4.68 4.09 -1.54
N PRO A 158 3.43 3.97 -1.10
CA PRO A 158 2.73 2.70 -1.10
C PRO A 158 2.51 2.17 -2.53
N LYS A 159 2.35 3.05 -3.52
CA LYS A 159 1.97 2.67 -4.89
C LYS A 159 3.14 2.24 -5.76
N HIS A 160 4.29 2.92 -5.71
CA HIS A 160 5.39 2.63 -6.64
C HIS A 160 6.51 1.79 -6.01
N GLN A 161 6.65 1.76 -4.68
CA GLN A 161 7.71 1.01 -4.03
C GLN A 161 7.21 -0.26 -3.34
N PHE A 162 6.10 -0.16 -2.60
CA PHE A 162 5.61 -1.29 -1.81
C PHE A 162 4.71 -2.24 -2.61
N LEU A 163 3.66 -1.70 -3.22
CA LEU A 163 2.65 -2.47 -3.96
C LEU A 163 3.26 -3.39 -5.03
N PRO A 164 4.27 -2.98 -5.82
CA PRO A 164 4.94 -3.86 -6.78
C PRO A 164 5.56 -5.11 -6.17
N LEU A 165 6.20 -4.96 -5.01
CA LEU A 165 6.86 -6.07 -4.32
C LEU A 165 5.85 -7.11 -3.86
N VAL A 166 4.73 -6.66 -3.29
CA VAL A 166 3.67 -7.56 -2.81
C VAL A 166 2.95 -8.22 -3.97
N LEU A 167 2.60 -7.48 -5.02
CA LEU A 167 1.96 -8.05 -6.22
C LEU A 167 2.88 -9.03 -6.96
N SER A 168 4.20 -8.86 -6.87
CA SER A 168 5.15 -9.80 -7.45
C SER A 168 5.05 -11.20 -6.84
N LEU A 169 4.67 -11.31 -5.55
CA LEU A 169 4.40 -12.60 -4.90
C LEU A 169 3.19 -13.31 -5.53
N ALA A 170 2.22 -12.55 -6.04
CA ALA A 170 1.05 -13.06 -6.74
C ALA A 170 1.28 -13.26 -8.25
N GLY A 171 2.49 -13.02 -8.77
CA GLY A 171 2.76 -13.02 -10.22
C GLY A 171 2.24 -11.79 -10.97
N LEU A 172 1.78 -10.75 -10.27
CA LEU A 172 1.20 -9.52 -10.81
C LEU A 172 2.16 -8.31 -10.70
N GLY A 173 3.45 -8.60 -10.49
CA GLY A 173 4.47 -7.57 -10.27
C GLY A 173 4.80 -6.73 -11.51
N HIS A 174 4.53 -7.23 -12.71
CA HIS A 174 4.88 -6.56 -13.96
C HIS A 174 4.02 -5.29 -14.16
N PRO A 175 4.59 -4.13 -14.56
CA PRO A 175 3.82 -2.89 -14.75
C PRO A 175 2.62 -3.05 -15.68
N ALA A 176 2.78 -3.84 -16.76
CA ALA A 176 1.70 -4.14 -17.71
C ALA A 176 0.56 -5.03 -17.14
N LEU A 177 0.68 -5.53 -15.91
CA LEU A 177 -0.36 -6.30 -15.20
C LEU A 177 -1.07 -5.47 -14.13
N ARG A 178 -0.59 -4.26 -13.84
CA ARG A 178 -1.16 -3.36 -12.81
C ARG A 178 -2.28 -2.50 -13.37
N ASP A 179 -3.17 -2.06 -12.49
CA ASP A 179 -4.31 -1.17 -12.79
C ASP A 179 -5.24 -1.68 -13.92
N ARG A 180 -5.26 -3.00 -14.21
CA ARG A 180 -6.07 -3.60 -15.28
C ARG A 180 -7.52 -3.88 -14.88
N LEU A 181 -7.76 -4.09 -13.59
CA LEU A 181 -9.05 -4.50 -13.04
C LEU A 181 -9.95 -3.28 -12.73
N ARG A 182 -9.99 -2.32 -13.65
CA ARG A 182 -10.93 -1.18 -13.72
C ARG A 182 -11.39 -0.62 -12.35
N ALA A 183 -10.45 -0.40 -11.43
CA ALA A 183 -10.77 -0.03 -10.05
C ALA A 183 -11.57 1.27 -9.94
N ARG A 184 -11.43 2.19 -10.92
CA ARG A 184 -12.19 3.45 -10.99
C ARG A 184 -13.65 3.27 -11.40
N GLU A 185 -13.98 2.17 -12.08
CA GLU A 185 -15.33 1.84 -12.56
C GLU A 185 -16.04 0.86 -11.61
N GLY A 186 -15.45 0.60 -10.43
CA GLY A 186 -15.99 -0.33 -9.44
C GLY A 186 -15.41 -1.74 -9.50
N GLY A 187 -14.41 -1.97 -10.35
CA GLY A 187 -13.61 -3.20 -10.37
C GLY A 187 -12.68 -3.35 -9.17
N VAL A 188 -11.70 -4.23 -9.28
CA VAL A 188 -10.79 -4.58 -8.18
C VAL A 188 -9.55 -3.69 -8.12
N SER A 189 -9.29 -3.08 -6.97
CA SER A 189 -8.04 -2.33 -6.76
C SER A 189 -6.82 -3.25 -6.58
N ASP A 190 -5.67 -2.82 -7.09
CA ASP A 190 -4.39 -3.52 -6.90
C ASP A 190 -4.02 -3.70 -5.41
N PHE A 191 -4.40 -2.76 -4.53
CA PHE A 191 -4.21 -2.93 -3.08
C PHE A 191 -5.06 -4.07 -2.51
N ALA A 192 -6.27 -4.27 -3.02
CA ALA A 192 -7.10 -5.41 -2.64
C ALA A 192 -6.47 -6.73 -3.13
N LEU A 193 -5.91 -6.75 -4.33
CA LEU A 193 -5.14 -7.92 -4.80
C LEU A 193 -3.92 -8.19 -3.94
N ALA A 194 -3.17 -7.14 -3.58
CA ALA A 194 -2.00 -7.24 -2.72
C ALA A 194 -2.34 -7.81 -1.33
N HIS A 195 -3.52 -7.48 -0.79
CA HIS A 195 -4.01 -8.09 0.45
C HIS A 195 -4.15 -9.61 0.35
N PHE A 196 -4.58 -10.12 -0.81
CA PHE A 196 -4.73 -11.56 -1.07
C PHE A 196 -3.50 -12.21 -1.73
N ALA A 197 -2.35 -11.51 -1.84
CA ALA A 197 -1.22 -11.97 -2.65
C ALA A 197 -0.75 -13.39 -2.30
N GLY A 198 -0.70 -13.74 -1.01
CA GLY A 198 -0.32 -15.09 -0.56
C GLY A 198 -1.31 -16.18 -0.98
N LEU A 199 -2.60 -15.87 -1.09
CA LEU A 199 -3.62 -16.81 -1.59
C LEU A 199 -3.61 -16.88 -3.12
N LEU A 200 -3.38 -15.76 -3.79
CA LEU A 200 -3.30 -15.67 -5.24
C LEU A 200 -2.12 -16.44 -5.83
N GLN A 201 -1.05 -16.63 -5.06
CA GLN A 201 0.10 -17.44 -5.43
C GLN A 201 -0.27 -18.94 -5.59
N GLN A 202 -1.32 -19.42 -4.92
CA GLN A 202 -1.67 -20.84 -4.93
C GLN A 202 -2.36 -21.22 -6.25
N ARG A 203 -1.72 -22.12 -7.00
CA ARG A 203 -2.30 -22.75 -8.19
C ARG A 203 -2.21 -24.29 -8.04
N PRO A 204 -3.29 -25.04 -8.29
CA PRO A 204 -4.64 -24.59 -8.64
C PRO A 204 -5.38 -23.92 -7.47
N VAL A 205 -6.37 -23.07 -7.77
CA VAL A 205 -7.18 -22.38 -6.75
C VAL A 205 -8.27 -23.33 -6.26
N SER A 206 -8.27 -23.65 -4.96
CA SER A 206 -9.32 -24.48 -4.35
C SER A 206 -10.64 -23.71 -4.21
N ALA A 207 -11.77 -24.42 -4.23
CA ALA A 207 -13.08 -23.82 -3.96
C ALA A 207 -13.15 -23.14 -2.58
N THR A 208 -12.43 -23.67 -1.58
CA THR A 208 -12.32 -23.06 -0.25
C THR A 208 -11.59 -21.73 -0.29
N THR A 209 -10.48 -21.63 -1.04
CA THR A 209 -9.73 -20.39 -1.24
C THR A 209 -10.58 -19.37 -1.98
N LEU A 210 -11.23 -19.79 -3.08
CA LEU A 210 -12.15 -18.95 -3.84
C LEU A 210 -13.25 -18.37 -2.95
N ARG A 211 -13.92 -19.22 -2.17
CA ARG A 211 -14.93 -18.81 -1.19
C ARG A 211 -14.41 -17.76 -0.21
N ARG A 212 -13.22 -17.97 0.36
CA ARG A 212 -12.62 -17.06 1.34
C ARG A 212 -12.27 -15.70 0.74
N VAL A 213 -11.65 -15.69 -0.44
CA VAL A 213 -11.27 -14.45 -1.14
C VAL A 213 -12.53 -13.64 -1.48
N LEU A 214 -13.53 -14.27 -2.10
CA LEU A 214 -14.78 -13.59 -2.47
C LEU A 214 -15.54 -13.09 -1.24
N ALA A 215 -15.67 -13.91 -0.19
CA ALA A 215 -16.38 -13.51 1.03
C ALA A 215 -15.67 -12.36 1.75
N SER A 216 -14.33 -12.39 1.81
CA SER A 216 -13.55 -11.32 2.44
C SER A 216 -13.57 -10.03 1.62
N TYR A 217 -13.49 -10.12 0.30
CA TYR A 217 -13.50 -8.95 -0.59
C TYR A 217 -14.86 -8.24 -0.60
N PHE A 218 -15.95 -9.00 -0.77
CA PHE A 218 -17.29 -8.43 -0.85
C PHE A 218 -17.95 -8.19 0.51
N GLY A 219 -17.38 -8.75 1.59
CA GLY A 219 -17.95 -8.64 2.93
C GLY A 219 -19.34 -9.26 3.05
N VAL A 220 -19.63 -10.28 2.24
CA VAL A 220 -20.89 -11.06 2.27
C VAL A 220 -20.58 -12.55 2.33
N PRO A 221 -21.47 -13.39 2.90
CA PRO A 221 -21.27 -14.84 2.86
C PRO A 221 -21.27 -15.33 1.41
N VAL A 222 -20.38 -16.27 1.10
CA VAL A 222 -20.28 -16.91 -0.22
C VAL A 222 -20.27 -18.41 -0.02
N GLN A 223 -21.04 -19.12 -0.85
CA GLN A 223 -21.00 -20.58 -0.98
C GLN A 223 -20.60 -20.95 -2.40
N VAL A 224 -19.76 -21.98 -2.51
CA VAL A 224 -19.24 -22.48 -3.80
C VAL A 224 -19.66 -23.94 -3.93
N GLU A 225 -20.54 -24.21 -4.88
CA GLU A 225 -20.96 -25.56 -5.26
C GLU A 225 -20.17 -25.99 -6.51
N GLN A 226 -19.36 -27.03 -6.35
CA GLN A 226 -18.54 -27.61 -7.43
C GLN A 226 -19.34 -28.66 -8.20
N PHE A 227 -18.91 -28.91 -9.44
CA PHE A 227 -19.44 -29.98 -10.29
C PHE A 227 -20.95 -29.87 -10.62
N VAL A 228 -21.39 -28.65 -10.92
CA VAL A 228 -22.80 -28.36 -11.26
C VAL A 228 -23.05 -28.80 -12.69
N GLY A 229 -24.00 -29.71 -12.88
CA GLY A 229 -24.28 -30.25 -14.20
C GLY A 229 -24.97 -29.25 -15.14
N ARG A 230 -24.57 -29.28 -16.41
CA ARG A 230 -25.21 -28.54 -17.50
C ARG A 230 -25.27 -29.41 -18.76
N TRP A 231 -26.34 -29.23 -19.51
CA TRP A 231 -26.44 -29.75 -20.88
C TRP A 231 -25.67 -28.84 -21.84
N PHE A 232 -24.69 -29.40 -22.53
CA PHE A 232 -23.96 -28.74 -23.61
C PHE A 232 -24.45 -29.24 -24.95
N THR A 233 -24.67 -28.33 -25.90
CA THR A 233 -25.04 -28.67 -27.27
C THR A 233 -23.80 -29.07 -28.05
N LEU A 234 -23.83 -30.23 -28.70
CA LEU A 234 -22.72 -30.73 -29.50
C LEU A 234 -22.80 -30.15 -30.92
N PRO A 235 -21.68 -29.62 -31.47
CA PRO A 235 -21.58 -29.30 -32.89
C PRO A 235 -21.89 -30.53 -33.75
N ARG A 236 -22.46 -30.32 -34.94
CA ARG A 236 -22.88 -31.43 -35.82
C ARG A 236 -21.74 -32.38 -36.19
N GLU A 237 -20.52 -31.87 -36.32
CA GLU A 237 -19.30 -32.67 -36.57
C GLU A 237 -18.94 -33.63 -35.43
N ASN A 238 -19.36 -33.33 -34.19
CA ASN A 238 -19.10 -34.14 -33.01
C ASN A 238 -20.28 -35.05 -32.65
N GLN A 239 -21.35 -35.03 -33.45
CA GLN A 239 -22.50 -35.91 -33.27
C GLN A 239 -22.23 -37.24 -33.97
N THR A 240 -22.61 -38.34 -33.31
CA THR A 240 -22.54 -39.67 -33.92
C THR A 240 -23.55 -39.77 -35.06
N GLN A 241 -23.07 -40.12 -36.25
CA GLN A 241 -23.89 -40.32 -37.45
C GLN A 241 -23.66 -41.72 -38.01
N LEU A 242 -24.74 -42.35 -38.48
CA LEU A 242 -24.67 -43.67 -39.12
C LEU A 242 -23.96 -43.54 -40.47
N GLY A 243 -23.08 -44.49 -40.78
CA GLY A 243 -22.32 -44.53 -42.04
C GLY A 243 -21.03 -43.69 -42.05
N LEU A 244 -20.79 -42.87 -41.01
CA LEU A 244 -19.50 -42.21 -40.80
C LEU A 244 -18.63 -43.02 -39.82
N GLY A 245 -17.34 -43.15 -40.11
CA GLY A 245 -16.39 -43.83 -39.24
C GLY A 245 -16.14 -43.06 -37.94
N GLY A 246 -15.67 -43.76 -36.90
CA GLY A 246 -15.23 -43.13 -35.64
C GLY A 246 -16.21 -43.18 -34.47
N ALA A 247 -17.45 -43.68 -34.67
CA ALA A 247 -18.42 -43.83 -33.58
C ALA A 247 -18.53 -45.29 -33.11
N GLY A 248 -17.72 -45.66 -32.12
CA GLY A 248 -17.80 -46.95 -31.43
C GLY A 248 -18.55 -46.84 -30.11
N LEU A 249 -19.49 -47.76 -29.86
CA LEU A 249 -20.15 -47.89 -28.55
C LEU A 249 -19.10 -48.17 -27.46
N GLY A 250 -19.17 -47.44 -26.34
CA GLY A 250 -18.20 -47.54 -25.24
C GLY A 250 -16.82 -46.93 -25.51
N LYS A 251 -16.58 -46.38 -26.71
CA LYS A 251 -15.33 -45.68 -27.07
C LYS A 251 -15.52 -44.19 -27.23
N GLY A 252 -16.60 -43.78 -27.90
CA GLY A 252 -16.85 -42.35 -28.17
C GLY A 252 -18.18 -42.03 -28.85
N ALA A 253 -19.06 -43.01 -29.04
CA ALA A 253 -20.39 -42.74 -29.56
C ALA A 253 -21.22 -41.95 -28.53
N VAL A 254 -21.80 -40.82 -28.97
CA VAL A 254 -22.69 -39.99 -28.15
C VAL A 254 -24.10 -40.04 -28.71
N THR A 255 -25.08 -40.29 -27.84
CA THR A 255 -26.48 -40.34 -28.22
C THR A 255 -27.13 -38.96 -28.12
N GLY A 256 -27.63 -38.44 -29.25
CA GLY A 256 -28.38 -37.19 -29.31
C GLY A 256 -27.52 -35.96 -29.61
N GLN A 257 -28.14 -34.78 -29.49
CA GLN A 257 -27.52 -33.49 -29.84
C GLN A 257 -26.89 -32.78 -28.64
N ARG A 258 -26.99 -33.35 -27.43
CA ARG A 258 -26.55 -32.73 -26.19
C ARG A 258 -25.84 -33.74 -25.29
N ILE A 259 -24.83 -33.27 -24.57
CA ILE A 259 -24.09 -34.04 -23.57
C ILE A 259 -24.26 -33.39 -22.19
N TRP A 260 -24.41 -34.22 -21.16
CA TRP A 260 -24.43 -33.76 -19.77
C TRP A 260 -23.01 -33.75 -19.21
N GLN A 261 -22.51 -32.58 -18.85
CA GLN A 261 -21.18 -32.42 -18.24
C GLN A 261 -21.31 -31.72 -16.90
N ARG A 262 -20.40 -32.06 -15.98
CA ARG A 262 -20.36 -31.50 -14.61
C ARG A 262 -19.04 -30.84 -14.28
N ASP A 263 -17.99 -31.14 -15.02
CA ASP A 263 -16.61 -30.69 -14.80
C ASP A 263 -16.35 -29.22 -15.14
N LEU A 264 -17.18 -28.61 -16.00
CA LEU A 264 -16.95 -27.26 -16.52
C LEU A 264 -17.72 -26.15 -15.79
N ARG A 265 -18.56 -26.46 -14.80
CA ARG A 265 -19.44 -25.45 -14.20
C ARG A 265 -19.46 -25.48 -12.67
N MET A 266 -19.42 -24.29 -12.08
CA MET A 266 -19.56 -24.04 -10.65
C MET A 266 -20.70 -23.07 -10.37
N ARG A 267 -21.34 -23.20 -9.21
CA ARG A 267 -22.35 -22.24 -8.75
C ARG A 267 -21.87 -21.49 -7.53
N LEU A 268 -21.98 -20.17 -7.59
CA LEU A 268 -21.65 -19.23 -6.53
C LEU A 268 -22.94 -18.68 -5.95
N THR A 269 -23.19 -18.90 -4.67
CA THR A 269 -24.31 -18.26 -3.96
C THR A 269 -23.76 -17.17 -3.05
N LEU A 270 -24.08 -15.90 -3.33
CA LEU A 270 -23.65 -14.75 -2.54
C LEU A 270 -24.82 -14.26 -1.67
N GLY A 271 -24.58 -14.03 -0.39
CA GLY A 271 -25.57 -13.54 0.57
C GLY A 271 -25.92 -14.55 1.66
N PRO A 272 -26.91 -14.24 2.52
CA PRO A 272 -27.90 -13.17 2.36
C PRO A 272 -27.32 -11.75 2.49
N MET A 273 -27.84 -10.79 1.70
CA MET A 273 -27.39 -9.38 1.71
C MET A 273 -28.56 -8.38 1.67
N SER A 274 -28.29 -7.11 1.99
CA SER A 274 -29.28 -6.03 1.91
C SER A 274 -29.66 -5.70 0.45
N ALA A 275 -30.82 -5.07 0.24
CA ALA A 275 -31.27 -4.66 -1.10
C ALA A 275 -30.29 -3.71 -1.82
N GLU A 276 -29.59 -2.85 -1.08
CA GLU A 276 -28.57 -1.96 -1.63
C GLU A 276 -27.37 -2.75 -2.18
N ARG A 277 -26.86 -3.70 -1.40
CA ARG A 277 -25.76 -4.58 -1.84
C ARG A 277 -26.20 -5.47 -3.00
N PHE A 278 -27.41 -6.03 -2.94
CA PHE A 278 -27.98 -6.84 -4.00
C PHE A 278 -28.01 -6.10 -5.33
N ARG A 279 -28.47 -4.84 -5.36
CA ARG A 279 -28.47 -3.98 -6.54
C ARG A 279 -27.09 -3.78 -7.16
N ARG A 280 -26.02 -3.75 -6.35
CA ARG A 280 -24.64 -3.63 -6.84
C ARG A 280 -24.14 -4.87 -7.59
N PHE A 281 -24.72 -6.05 -7.32
CA PHE A 281 -24.38 -7.30 -7.99
C PHE A 281 -25.27 -7.61 -9.20
N LEU A 282 -26.25 -6.76 -9.51
CA LEU A 282 -27.01 -6.88 -10.74
C LEU A 282 -26.11 -6.64 -11.96
N PRO A 283 -26.48 -7.18 -13.14
CA PRO A 283 -25.74 -6.94 -14.38
C PRO A 283 -25.49 -5.44 -14.61
N GLY A 284 -24.26 -5.09 -15.02
CA GLY A 284 -23.81 -3.71 -15.17
C GLY A 284 -23.44 -2.99 -13.85
N GLY A 285 -23.72 -3.60 -12.69
CA GLY A 285 -23.33 -3.07 -11.39
C GLY A 285 -21.83 -3.26 -11.07
N PRO A 286 -21.26 -2.42 -10.19
CA PRO A 286 -19.84 -2.49 -9.85
C PRO A 286 -19.45 -3.81 -9.16
N GLY A 287 -20.38 -4.40 -8.39
CA GLY A 287 -20.15 -5.69 -7.74
C GLY A 287 -20.10 -6.85 -8.73
N ALA A 288 -20.88 -6.79 -9.81
CA ALA A 288 -20.85 -7.78 -10.88
C ALA A 288 -19.52 -7.70 -11.67
N LEU A 289 -19.08 -6.49 -12.03
CA LEU A 289 -17.78 -6.26 -12.68
C LEU A 289 -16.62 -6.80 -11.84
N ALA A 290 -16.55 -6.43 -10.56
CA ALA A 290 -15.49 -6.92 -9.68
C ALA A 290 -15.53 -8.44 -9.48
N LEU A 291 -16.72 -9.06 -9.49
CA LEU A 291 -16.87 -10.51 -9.38
C LEU A 291 -16.31 -11.20 -10.63
N GLU A 292 -16.68 -10.73 -11.81
CA GLU A 292 -16.15 -11.23 -13.09
C GLU A 292 -14.62 -11.13 -13.16
N GLU A 293 -14.06 -9.99 -12.78
CA GLU A 293 -12.61 -9.75 -12.74
C GLU A 293 -11.89 -10.72 -11.79
N LEU A 294 -12.40 -10.88 -10.56
CA LEU A 294 -11.82 -11.82 -9.60
C LEU A 294 -11.92 -13.27 -10.06
N LEU A 295 -13.05 -13.68 -10.62
CA LEU A 295 -13.24 -15.04 -11.13
C LEU A 295 -12.31 -15.32 -12.31
N THR A 296 -12.20 -14.37 -13.24
CA THR A 296 -11.28 -14.47 -14.38
C THR A 296 -9.83 -14.55 -13.92
N LEU A 297 -9.44 -13.74 -12.93
CA LEU A 297 -8.08 -13.76 -12.37
C LEU A 297 -7.77 -15.09 -11.67
N LEU A 298 -8.70 -15.58 -10.84
CA LEU A 298 -8.50 -16.76 -9.99
C LEU A 298 -8.64 -18.08 -10.77
N CYS A 299 -9.61 -18.18 -11.66
CA CYS A 299 -9.97 -19.43 -12.33
C CYS A 299 -9.64 -19.44 -13.83
N GLY A 300 -9.30 -18.31 -14.43
CA GLY A 300 -9.14 -18.18 -15.87
C GLY A 300 -10.49 -18.18 -16.59
N THR A 301 -10.46 -18.49 -17.90
CA THR A 301 -11.63 -18.47 -18.79
C THR A 301 -12.19 -19.86 -19.11
N THR A 302 -11.75 -20.90 -18.41
CA THR A 302 -12.09 -22.29 -18.72
C THR A 302 -13.37 -22.80 -18.05
N LEU A 303 -13.82 -22.14 -16.97
CA LEU A 303 -14.96 -22.58 -16.17
C LEU A 303 -16.14 -21.63 -16.34
N GLU A 304 -17.34 -22.20 -16.42
CA GLU A 304 -18.59 -21.48 -16.39
C GLU A 304 -19.07 -21.26 -14.95
N PHE A 305 -19.56 -20.05 -14.67
CA PHE A 305 -20.04 -19.67 -13.35
C PHE A 305 -21.55 -19.38 -13.39
N GLU A 306 -22.31 -20.08 -12.54
CA GLU A 306 -23.69 -19.71 -12.23
C GLU A 306 -23.71 -18.87 -10.96
N VAL A 307 -24.09 -17.60 -11.05
CA VAL A 307 -24.14 -16.70 -9.90
C VAL A 307 -25.57 -16.59 -9.40
N LYS A 308 -25.79 -16.96 -8.13
CA LYS A 308 -27.05 -16.78 -7.40
C LYS A 308 -26.86 -15.72 -6.32
N LEU A 309 -27.76 -14.74 -6.30
CA LEU A 309 -27.77 -13.69 -5.29
C LEU A 309 -28.90 -13.97 -4.30
N ALA A 310 -28.56 -14.08 -3.02
CA ALA A 310 -29.50 -14.26 -1.93
C ALA A 310 -29.80 -12.91 -1.27
N LEU A 311 -31.05 -12.46 -1.36
CA LEU A 311 -31.55 -11.27 -0.70
C LEU A 311 -32.06 -11.62 0.71
N GLN A 312 -31.86 -10.73 1.69
CA GLN A 312 -32.49 -10.87 3.01
C GLN A 312 -34.01 -10.86 2.88
N ALA A 313 -34.70 -11.78 3.56
CA ALA A 313 -36.16 -11.92 3.47
C ALA A 313 -36.92 -10.62 3.75
N GLN A 314 -36.44 -9.82 4.70
CA GLN A 314 -37.03 -8.52 5.08
C GLN A 314 -36.92 -7.46 3.97
N ALA A 315 -35.99 -7.63 3.04
CA ALA A 315 -35.73 -6.69 1.95
C ALA A 315 -36.47 -7.07 0.65
N VAL A 316 -37.20 -8.19 0.65
CA VAL A 316 -38.01 -8.62 -0.50
C VAL A 316 -39.22 -7.71 -0.60
N GLN A 317 -39.35 -7.00 -1.73
CA GLN A 317 -40.53 -6.23 -2.07
C GLN A 317 -41.42 -7.06 -3.00
N GLY A 318 -42.74 -6.92 -2.86
CA GLY A 318 -43.69 -7.57 -3.75
C GLY A 318 -43.55 -7.06 -5.18
N THR A 319 -43.85 -7.92 -6.15
CA THR A 319 -43.87 -7.55 -7.57
C THR A 319 -45.15 -6.78 -7.90
N SER A 320 -45.02 -5.59 -8.49
CA SER A 320 -46.14 -4.82 -9.04
C SER A 320 -45.90 -4.50 -10.51
N LEU A 321 -46.89 -4.77 -11.37
CA LEU A 321 -46.87 -4.36 -12.77
C LEU A 321 -46.95 -2.82 -12.85
N GLY A 322 -46.01 -2.19 -13.54
CA GLY A 322 -45.98 -0.72 -13.71
C GLY A 322 -45.52 0.09 -12.49
N GLY A 323 -45.03 -0.59 -11.43
CA GLY A 323 -44.49 0.10 -10.25
C GLY A 323 -43.25 0.90 -10.58
N THR A 324 -43.23 2.17 -10.20
CA THR A 324 -42.11 3.13 -10.34
C THR A 324 -40.90 2.79 -9.47
N SER A 325 -40.77 1.56 -8.97
CA SER A 325 -39.56 1.05 -8.34
C SER A 325 -38.63 0.57 -9.43
N ALA A 326 -37.79 1.48 -9.93
CA ALA A 326 -36.77 1.23 -10.93
C ALA A 326 -35.86 0.04 -10.55
N GLY A 327 -36.19 -1.15 -11.07
CA GLY A 327 -35.19 -2.16 -11.36
C GLY A 327 -34.49 -1.75 -12.66
N PRO A 328 -33.16 -1.67 -12.72
CA PRO A 328 -32.48 -1.40 -13.97
C PRO A 328 -32.61 -2.65 -14.83
N GLY A 329 -33.54 -2.60 -15.77
CA GLY A 329 -33.76 -3.60 -16.80
C GLY A 329 -34.11 -2.88 -18.08
N ASP A 330 -33.08 -2.44 -18.79
CA ASP A 330 -33.07 -2.34 -20.25
C ASP A 330 -31.63 -2.64 -20.69
N PHE A 331 -31.49 -3.88 -21.17
CA PHE A 331 -30.41 -4.57 -21.92
C PHE A 331 -28.95 -4.13 -21.80
#